data_AF-A0A357V124-F1
#
_entry.id   AF-A0A357V124-F1
#
_cell.length_a   1.000
_cell.length_b   1.000
_cell.length_c   1.000
_cell.angle_alpha   90.00
_cell.angle_beta   90.00
_cell.angle_gamma   90.00
#
_symmetry.space_group_name_H-M   'P 1'
#
loop_
_entity.id
_entity.type
_entity.pdbx_description
1 polymer ?
#
loop_
_entity_poly.entity_id
_entity_poly.type
_entity_poly.pdbx_seq_one_letter_code
_entity_poly.pdbx_strand_id
1 'polypeptide(L)'
;ARTGNAALAGIELRQAQAVWDEILAAYSTTPPPPYAKDSRFAADLKAITARISKGADLLDEEKGKEARRELAPVRDLIYGLRDRAGRKGYSECVTDLNRHMDFLFKWRHDRPDFTAPGTADTVMQAALKYRDILRACRAMAPAHYQKAADFKRIYDGADASISSMPQAVERKDALGVVNILRELRSFDRILFFKLG
;
A
#
# COMPACT_ATOMS: atom_id res chain seq x y z
N ALA A 1 -2.26 15.01 -5.86
CA ALA A 1 -3.22 14.41 -6.79
C ALA A 1 -2.58 13.25 -7.55
N ARG A 2 -3.29 12.12 -7.68
CA ARG A 2 -2.82 10.92 -8.42
C ARG A 2 -2.57 11.18 -9.92
N THR A 3 -3.16 12.25 -10.44
CA THR A 3 -3.12 12.70 -11.83
C THR A 3 -2.39 14.04 -12.01
N GLY A 4 -1.84 14.62 -10.94
CA GLY A 4 -1.38 16.01 -10.94
C GLY A 4 -2.50 17.06 -10.97
N ASN A 5 -3.77 16.65 -11.13
CA ASN A 5 -4.93 17.54 -11.14
C ASN A 5 -5.45 17.78 -9.71
N ALA A 6 -5.16 18.96 -9.17
CA ALA A 6 -5.59 19.36 -7.82
C ALA A 6 -7.12 19.43 -7.68
N ALA A 7 -7.83 19.91 -8.70
CA ALA A 7 -9.28 20.03 -8.68
C ALA A 7 -9.97 18.66 -8.60
N LEU A 8 -9.53 17.69 -9.40
CA LEU A 8 -10.03 16.31 -9.31
C LEU A 8 -9.76 15.71 -7.93
N ALA A 9 -8.56 15.92 -7.38
CA ALA A 9 -8.23 15.44 -6.05
C ALA A 9 -9.09 16.07 -4.95
N GLY A 10 -9.46 17.34 -5.08
CA GLY A 10 -10.39 18.01 -4.16
C GLY A 10 -11.79 17.38 -4.19
N ILE A 11 -12.29 17.04 -5.39
CA ILE A 11 -13.60 16.35 -5.55
C ILE A 11 -13.57 14.97 -4.90
N GLU A 12 -12.56 14.15 -5.23
CA GLU A 12 -12.42 12.79 -4.66
C GLU A 12 -12.28 12.83 -3.14
N LEU A 13 -11.55 13.82 -2.60
CA LEU A 13 -11.34 13.94 -1.17
C LEU A 13 -12.61 14.41 -0.43
N ARG A 14 -13.42 15.29 -1.03
CA ARG A 14 -14.73 15.66 -0.47
C ARG A 14 -15.72 14.50 -0.45
N GLN A 15 -15.71 13.65 -1.48
CA GLN A 15 -16.51 12.42 -1.47
C GLN A 15 -16.06 11.48 -0.35
N ALA A 16 -14.74 11.32 -0.17
CA ALA A 16 -14.22 10.55 0.94
C ALA A 16 -14.61 11.16 2.30
N GLN A 17 -14.57 12.49 2.44
CA GLN A 17 -14.98 13.19 3.65
C GLN A 17 -16.44 12.88 4.01
N ALA A 18 -17.36 13.00 3.05
CA ALA A 18 -18.78 12.73 3.29
C ALA A 18 -19.01 11.30 3.82
N VAL A 19 -18.36 10.30 3.22
CA VAL A 19 -18.43 8.90 3.70
C VAL A 19 -17.87 8.76 5.11
N TRP A 20 -16.77 9.45 5.44
CA TRP A 20 -16.18 9.41 6.77
C TRP A 20 -17.03 10.12 7.83
N ASP A 21 -17.70 11.21 7.46
CA ASP A 21 -18.63 11.92 8.34
C ASP A 21 -19.83 11.02 8.69
N GLU A 22 -20.37 10.28 7.71
CA GLU A 22 -21.41 9.27 7.94
C GLU A 22 -20.94 8.14 8.88
N ILE A 23 -19.73 7.60 8.66
CA ILE A 23 -19.14 6.57 9.53
C ILE A 23 -18.96 7.10 10.96
N LEU A 24 -18.44 8.31 11.11
CA LEU A 24 -18.22 8.93 12.41
C LEU A 24 -19.55 9.15 13.14
N ALA A 25 -20.57 9.67 12.44
CA ALA A 25 -21.89 9.89 13.01
C ALA A 25 -22.55 8.57 13.46
N ALA A 26 -22.44 7.51 12.66
CA ALA A 26 -23.06 6.22 12.95
C ALA A 26 -22.35 5.44 14.07
N TYR A 27 -21.02 5.51 14.16
CA TYR A 27 -20.25 4.53 14.92
C TYR A 27 -19.34 5.11 16.01
N SER A 28 -19.20 6.44 16.13
CA SER A 28 -18.29 7.04 17.12
C SER A 28 -18.67 6.74 18.58
N THR A 29 -19.96 6.55 18.87
CA THR A 29 -20.49 6.23 20.21
C THR A 29 -20.77 4.74 20.39
N THR A 30 -21.23 4.08 19.33
CA THR A 30 -21.56 2.65 19.34
C THR A 30 -20.75 1.94 18.24
N PRO A 31 -19.52 1.50 18.53
CA PRO A 31 -18.69 0.82 17.56
C PRO A 31 -19.33 -0.51 17.11
N PRO A 32 -19.15 -0.94 15.85
CA PRO A 32 -19.60 -2.25 15.39
C PRO A 32 -18.93 -3.38 16.21
N PRO A 33 -19.53 -4.58 16.29
CA PRO A 33 -19.03 -5.65 17.15
C PRO A 33 -17.54 -5.99 17.04
N PRO A 34 -16.92 -6.04 15.83
CA PRO A 34 -15.47 -6.27 15.71
C PRO A 34 -14.59 -5.18 16.36
N TYR A 35 -15.13 -3.98 16.55
CA TYR A 35 -14.44 -2.82 17.12
C TYR A 35 -14.90 -2.45 18.53
N ALA A 36 -15.92 -3.13 19.08
CA ALA A 36 -16.56 -2.76 20.34
C ALA A 36 -15.62 -2.71 21.55
N LYS A 37 -14.51 -3.45 21.50
CA LYS A 37 -13.49 -3.49 22.56
C LYS A 37 -12.25 -2.64 22.25
N ASP A 38 -12.20 -1.98 21.09
CA ASP A 38 -11.06 -1.17 20.70
C ASP A 38 -11.19 0.24 21.28
N SER A 39 -10.46 0.49 22.38
CA SER A 39 -10.44 1.78 23.06
C SER A 39 -9.93 2.94 22.19
N ARG A 40 -9.25 2.65 21.07
CA ARG A 40 -8.76 3.66 20.12
C ARG A 40 -9.72 3.93 18.97
N PHE A 41 -10.79 3.14 18.82
CA PHE A 41 -11.68 3.20 17.65
C PHE A 41 -12.21 4.62 17.40
N ALA A 42 -12.89 5.22 18.37
CA ALA A 42 -13.47 6.55 18.22
C ALA A 42 -12.40 7.64 18.02
N ALA A 43 -11.23 7.50 18.64
CA ALA A 43 -10.12 8.44 18.48
C ALA A 43 -9.53 8.38 17.06
N ASP A 44 -9.32 7.17 16.52
CA ASP A 44 -8.82 6.97 15.16
C ASP A 44 -9.84 7.47 14.12
N LEU A 45 -11.15 7.22 14.29
CA LEU A 45 -12.19 7.78 13.40
C LEU A 45 -12.09 9.32 13.35
N LYS A 46 -12.04 9.98 14.52
CA LYS A 46 -11.89 11.44 14.61
C LYS A 46 -10.61 11.94 13.95
N ALA A 47 -9.49 11.25 14.17
CA ALA A 47 -8.21 11.61 13.58
C ALA A 47 -8.23 11.48 12.05
N ILE A 48 -8.88 10.44 11.51
CA ILE A 48 -9.04 10.25 10.07
C ILE A 48 -9.89 11.39 9.48
N THR A 49 -11.07 11.65 10.06
CA THR A 49 -11.96 12.73 9.60
C THR A 49 -11.26 14.09 9.63
N ALA A 50 -10.56 14.42 10.72
CA ALA A 50 -9.83 15.69 10.84
C ALA A 50 -8.74 15.85 9.77
N ARG A 51 -8.01 14.78 9.45
CA ARG A 51 -6.97 14.79 8.40
C ARG A 51 -7.55 14.93 7.00
N ILE A 52 -8.66 14.25 6.73
CA ILE A 52 -9.36 14.34 5.44
C ILE A 52 -9.90 15.77 5.25
N SER A 53 -10.60 16.30 6.26
CA SER A 53 -11.13 17.66 6.25
C SER A 53 -10.03 18.70 6.04
N LYS A 54 -8.97 18.68 6.84
CA LYS A 54 -7.83 19.60 6.67
C LYS A 54 -7.12 19.41 5.32
N GLY A 55 -7.04 18.17 4.83
CA GLY A 55 -6.49 17.89 3.51
C GLY A 55 -7.32 18.51 2.38
N ALA A 56 -8.64 18.55 2.52
CA ALA A 56 -9.56 19.19 1.57
C ALA A 56 -9.39 20.71 1.59
N ASP A 57 -9.36 21.32 2.77
CA ASP A 57 -9.11 22.76 2.93
C ASP A 57 -7.78 23.17 2.26
N LEU A 58 -6.72 22.40 2.50
CA LEU A 58 -5.42 22.63 1.86
C LEU A 58 -5.46 22.48 0.34
N LEU A 59 -6.33 21.63 -0.22
CA LEU A 59 -6.49 21.53 -1.68
C LEU A 59 -7.26 22.72 -2.24
N ASP A 60 -8.27 23.22 -1.54
CA ASP A 60 -9.02 24.41 -1.91
C ASP A 60 -8.16 25.68 -1.85
N GLU A 61 -7.15 25.70 -0.97
CA GLU A 61 -6.10 26.73 -0.91
C GLU A 61 -4.94 26.52 -1.91
N GLU A 62 -5.05 25.57 -2.85
CA GLU A 62 -4.01 25.19 -3.82
C GLU A 62 -2.70 24.67 -3.20
N LYS A 63 -2.69 24.35 -1.90
CA LYS A 63 -1.56 23.82 -1.11
C LYS A 63 -1.44 22.31 -1.25
N GLY A 64 -1.33 21.83 -2.49
CA GLY A 64 -1.34 20.39 -2.81
C GLY A 64 -0.16 19.58 -2.26
N LYS A 65 0.95 20.21 -1.87
CA LYS A 65 2.07 19.52 -1.21
C LYS A 65 1.78 19.31 0.27
N GLU A 66 1.24 20.33 0.93
CA GLU A 66 0.80 20.30 2.32
C GLU A 66 -0.34 19.30 2.48
N ALA A 67 -1.34 19.34 1.60
CA ALA A 67 -2.45 18.38 1.60
C ALA A 67 -1.95 16.92 1.53
N ARG A 68 -0.97 16.64 0.66
CA ARG A 68 -0.36 15.31 0.58
C ARG A 68 0.31 14.89 1.89
N ARG A 69 0.99 15.81 2.57
CA ARG A 69 1.63 15.53 3.87
C ARG A 69 0.59 15.28 4.96
N GLU A 70 -0.49 16.05 4.95
CA GLU A 70 -1.58 15.91 5.93
C GLU A 70 -2.31 14.57 5.80
N LEU A 71 -2.54 14.12 4.56
CA LEU A 71 -3.24 12.89 4.23
C LEU A 71 -2.38 11.63 4.32
N ALA A 72 -1.05 11.77 4.30
CA ALA A 72 -0.13 10.63 4.33
C ALA A 72 -0.42 9.59 5.44
N PRO A 73 -0.77 9.99 6.68
CA PRO A 73 -1.05 9.04 7.76
C PRO A 73 -2.40 8.34 7.67
N VAL A 74 -3.35 8.82 6.83
CA VAL A 74 -4.73 8.32 6.82
C VAL A 74 -4.79 6.83 6.51
N ARG A 75 -3.99 6.36 5.55
CA ARG A 75 -3.93 4.93 5.21
C ARG A 75 -3.44 4.07 6.38
N ASP A 76 -2.43 4.54 7.12
CA ASP A 76 -1.91 3.79 8.27
C ASP A 76 -2.89 3.77 9.45
N LEU A 77 -3.68 4.83 9.64
CA LEU A 77 -4.76 4.86 10.64
C LEU A 77 -5.85 3.83 10.30
N ILE A 78 -6.29 3.78 9.03
CA ILE A 78 -7.27 2.80 8.55
C ILE A 78 -6.72 1.37 8.65
N TYR A 79 -5.47 1.16 8.23
CA TYR A 79 -4.78 -0.11 8.37
C TYR A 79 -4.79 -0.55 9.83
N GLY A 80 -4.38 0.33 10.75
CA GLY A 80 -4.29 0.04 12.18
C GLY A 80 -5.65 -0.29 12.79
N LEU A 81 -6.72 0.41 12.39
CA LEU A 81 -8.09 0.10 12.81
C LEU A 81 -8.49 -1.33 12.41
N ARG A 82 -8.30 -1.66 11.13
CA ARG A 82 -8.72 -2.95 10.58
C ARG A 82 -7.88 -4.11 11.09
N ASP A 83 -6.58 -3.89 11.30
CA ASP A 83 -5.67 -4.89 11.86
C ASP A 83 -6.06 -5.28 13.28
N ARG A 84 -6.29 -4.30 14.17
CA ARG A 84 -6.72 -4.57 15.56
C ARG A 84 -8.05 -5.32 15.67
N ALA A 85 -8.94 -5.10 14.70
CA ALA A 85 -10.22 -5.79 14.65
C ALA A 85 -10.16 -7.16 13.94
N GLY A 86 -8.98 -7.58 13.44
CA GLY A 86 -8.84 -8.80 12.64
C GLY A 86 -9.61 -8.75 11.32
N ARG A 87 -9.76 -7.55 10.74
CA ARG A 87 -10.55 -7.27 9.53
C ARG A 87 -9.69 -6.86 8.32
N LYS A 88 -8.39 -7.16 8.31
CA LYS A 88 -7.54 -6.91 7.14
C LYS A 88 -8.16 -7.54 5.88
N GLY A 89 -8.27 -6.75 4.83
CA GLY A 89 -8.74 -7.14 3.52
C GLY A 89 -7.72 -6.79 2.44
N TYR A 90 -8.21 -6.68 1.21
CA TYR A 90 -7.37 -6.49 0.03
C TYR A 90 -6.47 -5.24 0.11
N SER A 91 -7.02 -4.10 0.54
CA SER A 91 -6.28 -2.83 0.73
C SER A 91 -5.12 -2.98 1.73
N GLU A 92 -5.35 -3.63 2.86
CA GLU A 92 -4.30 -3.87 3.85
C GLU A 92 -3.25 -4.83 3.33
N CYS A 93 -3.64 -5.84 2.55
CA CYS A 93 -2.70 -6.73 1.87
C CYS A 93 -1.78 -5.97 0.91
N VAL A 94 -2.34 -5.07 0.08
CA VAL A 94 -1.55 -4.22 -0.82
C VAL A 94 -0.65 -3.26 -0.03
N THR A 95 -1.09 -2.78 1.12
CA THR A 95 -0.25 -1.98 2.04
C THR A 95 0.92 -2.81 2.59
N ASP A 96 0.69 -4.04 3.02
CA ASP A 96 1.73 -4.97 3.47
C ASP A 96 2.74 -5.29 2.34
N LEU A 97 2.24 -5.48 1.12
CA LEU A 97 3.06 -5.68 -0.07
C LEU A 97 3.99 -4.48 -0.32
N ASN A 98 3.44 -3.26 -0.29
CA ASN A 98 4.20 -2.04 -0.52
C ASN A 98 5.25 -1.78 0.55
N ARG A 99 4.93 -2.01 1.83
CA ARG A 99 5.91 -1.94 2.94
C ARG A 99 7.04 -2.95 2.74
N HIS A 100 6.72 -4.15 2.27
CA HIS A 100 7.74 -5.17 1.98
C HIS A 100 8.55 -4.85 0.71
N MET A 101 7.95 -4.14 -0.27
CA MET A 101 8.71 -3.56 -1.38
C MET A 101 9.75 -2.56 -0.87
N ASP A 102 9.43 -1.70 0.08
CA ASP A 102 10.38 -0.74 0.65
C ASP A 102 11.55 -1.42 1.34
N PHE A 103 11.31 -2.56 2.00
CA PHE A 103 12.37 -3.40 2.54
C PHE A 103 13.29 -3.93 1.43
N LEU A 104 12.73 -4.54 0.38
CA LEU A 104 13.49 -5.05 -0.77
C LEU A 104 14.24 -3.95 -1.52
N PHE A 105 13.65 -2.77 -1.65
CA PHE A 105 14.20 -1.67 -2.45
C PHE A 105 15.42 -1.00 -1.82
N LYS A 106 15.81 -1.39 -0.59
CA LYS A 106 17.12 -1.04 -0.03
C LYS A 106 18.25 -1.56 -0.92
N TRP A 107 18.14 -2.79 -1.44
CA TRP A 107 19.15 -3.39 -2.32
C TRP A 107 19.26 -2.74 -3.70
N ARG A 108 18.29 -1.90 -4.07
CA ARG A 108 18.42 -1.04 -5.25
C ARG A 108 19.47 0.06 -5.01
N HIS A 109 19.55 0.62 -3.80
CA HIS A 109 20.50 1.67 -3.47
C HIS A 109 21.84 1.06 -3.04
N ASP A 110 21.76 0.09 -2.12
CA ASP A 110 22.90 -0.63 -1.56
C ASP A 110 22.94 -2.02 -2.19
N ARG A 111 23.59 -2.13 -3.34
CA ARG A 111 23.67 -3.38 -4.11
C ARG A 111 24.10 -4.55 -3.21
N PRO A 112 23.48 -5.73 -3.35
CA PRO A 112 23.82 -6.86 -2.50
C PRO A 112 25.28 -7.28 -2.75
N ASP A 113 26.07 -7.36 -1.68
CA ASP A 113 27.40 -7.96 -1.71
C ASP A 113 27.29 -9.47 -1.51
N PHE A 114 27.33 -10.21 -2.62
CA PHE A 114 27.26 -11.67 -2.62
C PHE A 114 28.57 -12.37 -2.23
N THR A 115 29.63 -11.61 -1.91
CA THR A 115 30.83 -12.15 -1.26
C THR A 115 30.65 -12.24 0.25
N ALA A 116 29.80 -11.38 0.83
CA ALA A 116 29.46 -11.43 2.24
C ALA A 116 28.58 -12.66 2.56
N PRO A 117 28.91 -13.42 3.63
CA PRO A 117 28.11 -14.58 4.05
C PRO A 117 26.66 -14.20 4.36
N GLY A 118 25.71 -15.03 3.90
CA GLY A 118 24.28 -14.87 4.20
C GLY A 118 23.54 -13.79 3.38
N THR A 119 24.23 -12.99 2.56
CA THR A 119 23.56 -11.99 1.70
C THR A 119 22.61 -12.65 0.71
N ALA A 120 23.04 -13.74 0.06
CA ALA A 120 22.21 -14.47 -0.91
C ALA A 120 20.90 -14.97 -0.29
N ASP A 121 21.00 -15.63 0.87
CA ASP A 121 19.82 -16.14 1.61
C ASP A 121 18.90 -15.00 2.03
N THR A 122 19.46 -13.89 2.53
CA THR A 122 18.67 -12.73 2.96
C THR A 122 17.88 -12.12 1.80
N VAL A 123 18.53 -11.92 0.64
CA VAL A 123 17.86 -11.41 -0.57
C VAL A 123 16.78 -12.38 -1.05
N MET A 124 17.08 -13.68 -1.06
CA MET A 124 16.13 -14.72 -1.47
C MET A 124 14.91 -14.76 -0.56
N GLN A 125 15.09 -14.82 0.76
CA GLN A 125 14.00 -14.86 1.72
C GLN A 125 13.10 -13.62 1.62
N ALA A 126 13.71 -12.44 1.43
CA ALA A 126 12.95 -11.21 1.19
C ALA A 126 12.14 -11.28 -0.10
N ALA A 127 12.71 -11.81 -1.18
CA ALA A 127 12.03 -11.94 -2.47
C ALA A 127 10.87 -12.94 -2.43
N LEU A 128 11.09 -14.10 -1.80
CA LEU A 128 10.05 -15.12 -1.59
C LEU A 128 8.88 -14.55 -0.78
N LYS A 129 9.17 -13.85 0.33
CA LYS A 129 8.14 -13.20 1.13
C LYS A 129 7.34 -12.17 0.33
N TYR A 130 7.98 -11.37 -0.53
CA TYR A 130 7.25 -10.44 -1.40
C TYR A 130 6.30 -11.16 -2.34
N ARG A 131 6.79 -12.20 -3.02
CA ARG A 131 6.02 -12.99 -3.97
C ARG A 131 4.81 -13.64 -3.30
N ASP A 132 4.98 -14.16 -2.10
CA ASP A 132 3.90 -14.82 -1.37
C ASP A 132 2.82 -13.82 -0.95
N ILE A 133 3.21 -12.63 -0.49
CA ILE A 133 2.26 -11.52 -0.22
C ILE A 133 1.55 -11.12 -1.52
N LEU A 134 2.28 -10.94 -2.63
CA LEU A 134 1.72 -10.55 -3.93
C LEU A 134 0.61 -11.54 -4.37
N ARG A 135 0.89 -12.84 -4.29
CA ARG A 135 -0.05 -13.90 -4.65
C ARG A 135 -1.25 -13.94 -3.71
N ALA A 136 -1.04 -13.77 -2.40
CA ALA A 136 -2.12 -13.67 -1.43
C ALA A 136 -3.05 -12.47 -1.73
N CYS A 137 -2.48 -11.30 -2.03
CA CYS A 137 -3.27 -10.12 -2.37
C CYS A 137 -4.07 -10.34 -3.65
N ARG A 138 -3.48 -10.96 -4.67
CA ARG A 138 -4.19 -11.30 -5.91
C ARG A 138 -5.42 -12.18 -5.64
N ALA A 139 -5.26 -13.21 -4.81
CA ALA A 139 -6.35 -14.12 -4.46
C ALA A 139 -7.46 -13.43 -3.65
N MET A 140 -7.10 -12.44 -2.82
CA MET A 140 -8.02 -11.67 -1.99
C MET A 140 -8.76 -10.55 -2.77
N ALA A 141 -8.30 -10.20 -3.96
CA ALA A 141 -8.85 -9.09 -4.72
C ALA A 141 -10.34 -9.29 -5.05
N PRO A 142 -11.18 -8.25 -4.92
CA PRO A 142 -12.57 -8.29 -5.36
C PRO A 142 -12.75 -8.78 -6.81
N ALA A 143 -13.85 -9.47 -7.08
CA ALA A 143 -14.12 -10.08 -8.39
C ALA A 143 -14.12 -9.08 -9.57
N HIS A 144 -14.52 -7.83 -9.33
CA HIS A 144 -14.49 -6.79 -10.37
C HIS A 144 -13.05 -6.43 -10.78
N TYR A 145 -12.09 -6.44 -9.85
CA TYR A 145 -10.68 -6.27 -10.19
C TYR A 145 -10.12 -7.49 -10.90
N GLN A 146 -10.42 -8.70 -10.43
CA GLN A 146 -9.90 -9.93 -11.05
C GLN A 146 -10.28 -10.08 -12.54
N LYS A 147 -11.44 -9.54 -12.95
CA LYS A 147 -11.91 -9.54 -14.34
C LYS A 147 -11.27 -8.47 -15.22
N ALA A 148 -10.61 -7.47 -14.63
CA ALA A 148 -10.02 -6.37 -15.38
C ALA A 148 -8.69 -6.81 -16.03
N ALA A 149 -8.53 -6.55 -17.33
CA ALA A 149 -7.35 -6.98 -18.07
C ALA A 149 -6.06 -6.31 -17.57
N ASP A 150 -6.14 -5.06 -17.13
CA ASP A 150 -5.03 -4.32 -16.55
C ASP A 150 -4.60 -4.90 -15.20
N PHE A 151 -5.54 -5.29 -14.34
CA PHE A 151 -5.27 -5.99 -13.08
C PHE A 151 -4.47 -7.26 -13.33
N LYS A 152 -4.94 -8.13 -14.24
CA LYS A 152 -4.24 -9.37 -14.59
C LYS A 152 -2.83 -9.07 -15.09
N ARG A 153 -2.68 -8.11 -16.01
CA ARG A 153 -1.38 -7.72 -16.56
C ARG A 153 -0.40 -7.22 -15.49
N ILE A 154 -0.86 -6.40 -14.54
CA ILE A 154 -0.02 -5.86 -13.46
C ILE A 154 0.45 -6.99 -12.55
N TYR A 155 -0.45 -7.87 -12.11
CA TYR A 155 -0.08 -8.97 -11.22
C TYR A 155 0.79 -10.02 -11.92
N ASP A 156 0.50 -10.36 -13.18
CA ASP A 156 1.31 -11.30 -13.96
C ASP A 156 2.73 -10.75 -14.17
N GLY A 157 2.86 -9.47 -14.52
CA GLY A 157 4.17 -8.82 -14.69
C GLY A 157 4.97 -8.75 -13.39
N ALA A 158 4.32 -8.37 -12.28
CA ALA A 158 4.96 -8.35 -10.97
C ALA A 158 5.41 -9.75 -10.53
N ASP A 159 4.58 -10.78 -10.72
CA ASP A 159 4.91 -12.17 -10.34
C ASP A 159 6.04 -12.73 -11.19
N ALA A 160 6.05 -12.47 -12.50
CA ALA A 160 7.13 -12.85 -13.39
C ALA A 160 8.45 -12.18 -13.01
N SER A 161 8.42 -10.86 -12.74
CA SER A 161 9.61 -10.09 -12.35
C SER A 161 10.21 -10.62 -11.05
N ILE A 162 9.43 -10.75 -9.97
CA ILE A 162 9.95 -11.27 -8.70
C ILE A 162 10.37 -12.75 -8.79
N SER A 163 9.70 -13.55 -9.63
CA SER A 163 10.06 -14.96 -9.83
C SER A 163 11.37 -15.16 -10.59
N SER A 164 11.94 -14.11 -11.21
CA SER A 164 13.28 -14.14 -11.79
C SER A 164 14.41 -13.88 -10.77
N MET A 165 14.07 -13.39 -9.57
CA MET A 165 15.04 -13.09 -8.50
C MET A 165 15.93 -14.28 -8.12
N PRO A 166 15.41 -15.52 -7.97
CA PRO A 166 16.24 -16.65 -7.60
C PRO A 166 17.43 -16.86 -8.55
N GLN A 167 17.19 -16.70 -9.85
CA GLN A 167 18.23 -16.86 -10.87
C GLN A 167 19.31 -15.77 -10.79
N ALA A 168 18.93 -14.54 -10.46
CA ALA A 168 19.89 -13.44 -10.24
C ALA A 168 20.74 -13.69 -8.99
N VAL A 169 20.12 -14.17 -7.90
CA VAL A 169 20.83 -14.51 -6.65
C VAL A 169 21.78 -15.68 -6.85
N GLU A 170 21.34 -16.75 -7.52
CA GLU A 170 22.17 -17.94 -7.81
C GLU A 170 23.43 -17.59 -8.61
N ARG A 171 23.28 -16.74 -9.64
CA ARG A 171 24.41 -16.22 -10.43
C ARG A 171 25.25 -15.16 -9.70
N LYS A 172 24.88 -14.78 -8.48
CA LYS A 172 25.48 -13.64 -7.75
C LYS A 172 25.47 -12.35 -8.57
N ASP A 173 24.43 -12.15 -9.36
CA ASP A 173 24.25 -11.03 -10.27
C ASP A 173 23.58 -9.86 -9.55
N ALA A 174 24.39 -9.05 -8.86
CA ALA A 174 23.91 -7.89 -8.12
C ALA A 174 23.22 -6.85 -9.02
N LEU A 175 23.63 -6.74 -10.28
CA LEU A 175 22.98 -5.85 -11.25
C LEU A 175 21.61 -6.41 -11.68
N GLY A 176 21.52 -7.72 -11.88
CA GLY A 176 20.26 -8.43 -12.11
C GLY A 176 19.24 -8.17 -11.00
N VAL A 177 19.65 -8.29 -9.73
CA VAL A 177 18.79 -7.95 -8.58
C VAL A 177 18.29 -6.50 -8.68
N VAL A 178 19.19 -5.55 -8.94
CA VAL A 178 18.84 -4.12 -9.08
C VAL A 178 17.81 -3.90 -10.19
N ASN A 179 17.97 -4.56 -11.34
CA ASN A 179 17.09 -4.39 -12.49
C ASN A 179 15.70 -4.96 -12.20
N ILE A 180 15.62 -6.14 -11.57
CA ILE A 180 14.35 -6.73 -11.11
C ILE A 180 13.64 -5.78 -10.14
N LEU A 181 14.36 -5.22 -9.16
CA LEU A 181 13.78 -4.28 -8.18
C LEU A 181 13.24 -2.99 -8.84
N ARG A 182 13.89 -2.48 -9.90
CA ARG A 182 13.40 -1.30 -10.64
C ARG A 182 12.08 -1.59 -11.35
N GLU A 183 12.00 -2.73 -12.02
CA GLU A 183 10.78 -3.18 -12.69
C GLU A 183 9.67 -3.40 -11.67
N LEU A 184 9.95 -4.18 -10.62
CA LEU A 184 8.99 -4.51 -9.57
C LEU A 184 8.41 -3.28 -8.89
N ARG A 185 9.24 -2.25 -8.63
CA ARG A 185 8.79 -0.99 -8.05
C ARG A 185 7.77 -0.26 -8.94
N SER A 186 7.84 -0.43 -10.25
CA SER A 186 6.87 0.16 -11.18
C SER A 186 5.49 -0.49 -11.00
N PHE A 187 5.45 -1.81 -10.87
CA PHE A 187 4.20 -2.54 -10.58
C PHE A 187 3.66 -2.24 -9.19
N ASP A 188 4.52 -2.28 -8.16
CA ASP A 188 4.18 -1.99 -6.76
C ASP A 188 3.51 -0.61 -6.60
N ARG A 189 4.06 0.43 -7.24
CA ARG A 189 3.45 1.77 -7.22
C ARG A 189 2.05 1.78 -7.85
N ILE A 190 1.85 1.06 -8.94
CA ILE A 190 0.53 0.97 -9.58
C ILE A 190 -0.44 0.23 -8.66
N LEU A 191 -0.02 -0.88 -8.04
CA LEU A 191 -0.82 -1.62 -7.08
C LEU A 191 -1.22 -0.73 -5.90
N PHE A 192 -0.25 -0.09 -5.25
CA PHE A 192 -0.47 0.75 -4.06
C PHE A 192 -1.30 2.02 -4.33
N PHE A 193 -1.19 2.61 -5.52
CA PHE A 193 -1.94 3.81 -5.85
C PHE A 193 -3.29 3.53 -6.50
N LYS A 194 -3.44 2.42 -7.23
CA LYS A 194 -4.66 2.11 -7.99
C LYS A 194 -5.56 1.07 -7.39
N LEU A 195 -5.00 0.11 -6.67
CA LEU A 195 -5.69 -1.11 -6.30
C LEU A 195 -5.68 -1.35 -4.78
N GLY A 196 -4.97 -0.54 -3.99
CA GLY A 196 -5.06 -0.51 -2.52
C GLY A 196 -5.30 0.87 -1.95
#